data_AF-A0A0A2A6P9-F1
#
_entry.id   AF-A0A0A2A6P9-F1
#
_cell.length_a   1.000
_cell.length_b   1.000
_cell.length_c   1.000
_cell.angle_alpha   90.00
_cell.angle_beta   90.00
_cell.angle_gamma   90.00
#
_symmetry.space_group_name_H-M   'P 1'
#
loop_
_entity.id
_entity.type
_entity.pdbx_description
1 polymer ?
#
loop_
_entity_poly.entity_id
_entity_poly.type
_entity_poly.pdbx_seq_one_letter_code
_entity_poly.pdbx_strand_id
1 'polypeptide(L)'
;MKLILISFFLIGFIVKINLINGLSIFGELYSQGKIANNYLANKYCDSLEKNLFKGLDKESTLKYEYFFSSIPDDYIKEENKFLEIFKSDVKSICSYDITKSNEKEFKSFLDNYVKTRSSTPKIKVEAINPTPINPAMIPVFR
;
A
#
# COMPACT_ATOMS: atom_id res chain seq x y z
N MET A 1 -40.06 -30.94 -15.13
CA MET A 1 -39.81 -29.65 -14.44
C MET A 1 -38.45 -29.63 -13.73
N LYS A 2 -37.33 -29.79 -14.46
CA LYS A 2 -35.96 -29.65 -13.89
C LYS A 2 -35.08 -28.66 -14.67
N LEU A 3 -35.34 -28.49 -15.97
CA LEU A 3 -34.55 -27.60 -16.84
C LEU A 3 -34.91 -26.11 -16.72
N ILE A 4 -36.14 -25.77 -16.32
CA ILE A 4 -36.60 -24.37 -16.22
C ILE A 4 -35.95 -23.65 -15.01
N LEU A 5 -35.71 -24.37 -13.91
CA LEU A 5 -35.11 -23.82 -12.69
C LEU A 5 -33.63 -23.44 -12.88
N ILE A 6 -32.89 -24.16 -13.73
CA ILE A 6 -31.48 -23.89 -14.02
C ILE A 6 -31.34 -22.60 -14.84
N SER A 7 -32.31 -22.31 -15.72
CA SER A 7 -32.32 -21.10 -16.56
C SER A 7 -32.45 -19.82 -15.73
N PHE A 8 -33.34 -19.80 -14.73
CA PHE A 8 -33.48 -18.64 -13.83
C PHE A 8 -32.25 -18.41 -12.96
N PHE A 9 -31.54 -19.47 -12.57
CA PHE A 9 -30.32 -19.37 -11.77
C PHE A 9 -29.17 -18.69 -12.54
N LEU A 10 -29.05 -18.97 -13.84
CA LEU A 10 -28.03 -18.38 -14.70
C LEU A 10 -28.32 -16.90 -15.01
N ILE A 11 -29.60 -16.53 -15.20
CA ILE A 11 -30.00 -15.14 -15.43
C ILE A 11 -29.70 -14.27 -14.19
N GLY A 12 -29.97 -14.79 -12.98
CA GLY A 12 -29.63 -14.09 -11.73
C GLY A 12 -28.11 -13.83 -11.58
N PHE A 13 -27.28 -14.75 -12.06
CA PHE A 13 -25.82 -14.61 -12.01
C PHE A 13 -25.30 -13.53 -12.96
N ILE A 14 -25.86 -13.42 -14.16
CA ILE A 14 -25.45 -12.43 -15.18
C ILE A 14 -25.81 -11.00 -14.73
N VAL A 15 -26.98 -10.79 -14.12
CA VAL A 15 -27.39 -9.46 -13.61
C VAL A 15 -26.47 -9.00 -12.48
N LYS A 16 -26.01 -9.91 -11.61
CA LYS A 16 -25.08 -9.58 -10.51
C LYS A 16 -23.71 -9.12 -11.02
N ILE A 17 -23.19 -9.76 -12.08
CA ILE A 17 -21.90 -9.39 -12.70
C ILE A 17 -22.00 -8.01 -13.36
N ASN A 18 -23.10 -7.72 -14.06
CA ASN A 18 -23.29 -6.43 -14.72
C ASN A 18 -23.55 -5.27 -13.73
N LEU A 19 -24.12 -5.55 -12.54
CA LEU A 19 -24.27 -4.54 -11.48
C LEU A 19 -22.92 -4.16 -10.84
N ILE A 20 -21.99 -5.11 -10.72
CA ILE A 20 -20.64 -4.87 -10.17
C ILE A 20 -19.79 -4.07 -11.17
N ASN A 21 -19.95 -4.33 -12.47
CA ASN A 21 -19.24 -3.60 -13.53
C ASN A 21 -19.84 -2.22 -13.84
N GLY A 22 -21.08 -1.95 -13.39
CA GLY A 22 -21.78 -0.68 -13.57
C GLY A 22 -21.44 0.40 -12.54
N LEU A 23 -20.76 0.07 -11.45
CA LEU A 23 -20.40 1.04 -10.40
C LEU A 23 -19.10 1.81 -10.71
N SER A 24 -18.80 2.05 -11.99
CA SER A 24 -17.62 2.78 -12.44
C SER A 24 -17.82 4.31 -12.53
N ILE A 25 -18.84 4.86 -11.85
CA ILE A 25 -19.16 6.30 -11.84
C ILE A 25 -18.89 6.91 -10.45
N PHE A 26 -17.68 6.70 -9.93
CA PHE A 26 -17.10 7.52 -8.85
C PHE A 26 -15.84 8.24 -9.36
N GLY A 27 -15.93 8.71 -10.61
CA GLY A 27 -14.89 9.48 -11.29
C GLY A 27 -14.63 10.82 -10.61
N GLU A 28 -13.34 11.17 -10.59
CA GLU A 28 -12.79 12.54 -10.59
C GLU A 28 -12.42 13.23 -9.26
N LEU A 29 -12.72 12.71 -8.07
CA LEU A 29 -12.12 13.22 -6.81
C LEU A 29 -11.37 12.18 -5.95
N TYR A 30 -11.46 10.89 -6.31
CA TYR A 30 -10.95 9.76 -5.50
C TYR A 30 -9.68 9.07 -6.03
N SER A 31 -9.15 9.46 -7.20
CA SER A 31 -8.19 8.60 -7.94
C SER A 31 -6.75 8.65 -7.42
N GLN A 32 -6.26 9.76 -6.88
CA GLN A 32 -4.82 9.86 -6.55
C GLN A 32 -4.49 9.43 -5.12
N GLY A 33 -5.39 9.66 -4.16
CA GLY A 33 -5.23 9.22 -2.76
C GLY A 33 -5.44 7.72 -2.57
N LYS A 34 -6.34 7.09 -3.34
CA LYS A 34 -6.70 5.67 -3.19
C LYS A 34 -5.64 4.72 -3.78
N ILE A 35 -4.91 5.12 -4.83
CA ILE A 35 -3.90 4.25 -5.46
C ILE A 35 -2.73 3.94 -4.50
N ALA A 36 -2.27 4.92 -3.72
CA ALA A 36 -1.14 4.72 -2.80
C ALA A 36 -1.53 4.10 -1.44
N ASN A 37 -2.75 4.30 -0.93
CA ASN A 37 -3.23 3.63 0.29
C ASN A 37 -3.55 2.16 0.01
N ASN A 38 -4.11 1.88 -1.17
CA ASN A 38 -4.33 0.52 -1.64
C ASN A 38 -3.00 -0.25 -1.74
N TYR A 39 -1.90 0.40 -2.15
CA TYR A 39 -0.60 -0.28 -2.23
C TYR A 39 -0.08 -0.75 -0.86
N LEU A 40 -0.11 0.11 0.17
CA LEU A 40 0.34 -0.26 1.51
C LEU A 40 -0.55 -1.34 2.14
N ALA A 41 -1.86 -1.22 1.97
CA ALA A 41 -2.81 -2.21 2.47
C ALA A 41 -2.64 -3.57 1.77
N ASN A 42 -2.40 -3.60 0.45
CA ASN A 42 -2.04 -4.83 -0.28
C ASN A 42 -0.75 -5.45 0.27
N LYS A 43 0.32 -4.65 0.44
CA LYS A 43 1.56 -5.13 1.06
C LYS A 43 1.36 -5.72 2.45
N TYR A 44 0.52 -5.08 3.26
CA TYR A 44 0.18 -5.56 4.58
C TYR A 44 -0.54 -6.92 4.51
N CYS A 45 -1.58 -7.02 3.68
CA CYS A 45 -2.31 -8.26 3.43
C CYS A 45 -1.39 -9.39 2.90
N ASP A 46 -0.56 -9.10 1.90
CA ASP A 46 0.44 -10.03 1.36
C ASP A 46 1.38 -10.54 2.45
N SER A 47 1.81 -9.65 3.35
CA SER A 47 2.72 -10.02 4.44
C SER A 47 2.08 -10.97 5.45
N LEU A 48 0.77 -10.82 5.70
CA LEU A 48 0.00 -11.71 6.56
C LEU A 48 -0.19 -13.07 5.89
N GLU A 49 -0.62 -13.08 4.63
CA GLU A 49 -0.85 -14.31 3.86
C GLU A 49 0.42 -15.15 3.76
N LYS A 50 1.54 -14.50 3.42
CA LYS A 50 2.84 -15.16 3.23
C LYS A 50 3.62 -15.37 4.53
N ASN A 51 3.09 -14.91 5.66
CA ASN A 51 3.77 -14.93 6.97
C ASN A 51 5.21 -14.37 6.90
N LEU A 52 5.42 -13.29 6.13
CA LEU A 52 6.76 -12.85 5.69
C LEU A 52 7.78 -12.66 6.81
N PHE A 53 7.32 -12.24 7.99
CA PHE A 53 8.20 -11.85 9.09
C PHE A 53 8.22 -12.84 10.25
N LYS A 54 7.33 -13.85 10.23
CA LYS A 54 7.11 -14.72 11.38
C LYS A 54 8.36 -15.54 11.69
N GLY A 55 8.92 -15.33 12.88
CA GLY A 55 10.09 -16.08 13.37
C GLY A 55 11.42 -15.56 12.83
N LEU A 56 11.45 -14.39 12.19
CA LEU A 56 12.69 -13.72 11.84
C LEU A 56 13.23 -12.93 13.03
N ASP A 57 14.57 -12.88 13.13
CA ASP A 57 15.23 -11.94 14.03
C ASP A 57 14.85 -10.51 13.66
N LYS A 58 14.51 -9.69 14.67
CA LYS A 58 14.09 -8.28 14.48
C LYS A 58 12.85 -8.10 13.60
N GLU A 59 11.88 -9.01 13.70
CA GLU A 59 10.59 -8.97 13.00
C GLU A 59 9.96 -7.56 12.91
N SER A 60 9.87 -6.81 14.03
CA SER A 60 9.28 -5.46 14.03
C SER A 60 10.07 -4.44 13.19
N THR A 61 11.41 -4.53 13.14
CA THR A 61 12.24 -3.65 12.30
C THR A 61 12.01 -3.96 10.82
N LEU A 62 11.97 -5.25 10.46
CA LEU A 62 11.72 -5.67 9.08
C LEU A 62 10.33 -5.25 8.60
N LYS A 63 9.31 -5.35 9.46
CA LYS A 63 7.96 -4.82 9.19
C LYS A 63 8.00 -3.32 8.91
N TYR A 64 8.63 -2.54 9.78
CA TYR A 64 8.75 -1.10 9.61
C TYR A 64 9.37 -0.74 8.26
N GLU A 65 10.54 -1.31 7.94
CA GLU A 65 11.24 -1.05 6.69
C GLU A 65 10.40 -1.45 5.48
N TYR A 66 9.79 -2.64 5.50
CA TYR A 66 9.01 -3.15 4.38
C TYR A 66 7.78 -2.28 4.06
N PHE A 67 7.09 -1.81 5.10
CA PHE A 67 5.88 -0.99 4.96
C PHE A 67 6.19 0.47 4.62
N PHE A 68 7.15 1.08 5.30
CA PHE A 68 7.34 2.54 5.24
C PHE A 68 8.40 3.00 4.23
N SER A 69 9.31 2.13 3.77
CA SER A 69 10.33 2.51 2.77
C SER A 69 9.75 2.94 1.41
N SER A 70 8.54 2.47 1.07
CA SER A 70 7.89 2.75 -0.21
C SER A 70 6.84 3.86 -0.15
N ILE A 71 6.63 4.46 1.03
CA ILE A 71 5.65 5.55 1.17
C ILE A 71 6.31 6.84 0.69
N PRO A 72 5.73 7.53 -0.31
CA PRO A 72 6.30 8.78 -0.80
C PRO A 72 6.33 9.85 0.29
N ASP A 73 7.25 10.79 0.10
CA ASP A 73 7.26 12.02 0.86
C ASP A 73 5.94 12.80 0.67
N ASP A 74 5.53 13.49 1.73
CA ASP A 74 4.31 14.26 1.94
C ASP A 74 2.98 13.51 1.69
N TYR A 75 3.03 12.16 1.62
CA TYR A 75 1.84 11.31 1.44
C TYR A 75 0.91 11.30 2.68
N ILE A 76 1.49 11.19 3.87
CA ILE A 76 0.73 11.15 5.13
C ILE A 76 0.71 12.55 5.76
N LYS A 77 -0.46 13.22 5.69
CA LYS A 77 -0.69 14.55 6.26
C LYS A 77 -1.51 14.51 7.54
N GLU A 78 -2.50 13.63 7.60
CA GLU A 78 -3.40 13.44 8.75
C GLU A 78 -3.32 11.99 9.23
N GLU A 79 -2.59 11.75 10.32
CA GLU A 79 -2.29 10.41 10.83
C GLU A 79 -3.54 9.59 11.16
N ASN A 80 -4.48 10.17 11.92
CA ASN A 80 -5.69 9.46 12.33
C ASN A 80 -6.55 9.06 11.12
N LYS A 81 -6.73 9.99 10.17
CA LYS A 81 -7.49 9.74 8.94
C LYS A 81 -6.82 8.69 8.07
N PHE A 82 -5.48 8.73 7.98
CA PHE A 82 -4.71 7.70 7.29
C PHE A 82 -4.92 6.32 7.91
N LEU A 83 -4.87 6.21 9.24
CA LEU A 83 -5.05 4.95 9.95
C LEU A 83 -6.46 4.37 9.76
N GLU A 84 -7.50 5.22 9.79
CA GLU A 84 -8.88 4.79 9.52
C GLU A 84 -9.04 4.23 8.10
N ILE A 85 -8.51 4.94 7.11
CA ILE A 85 -8.54 4.50 5.70
C ILE A 85 -7.75 3.19 5.56
N PHE A 86 -6.54 3.11 6.11
CA PHE A 86 -5.70 1.91 6.05
C PHE A 86 -6.42 0.69 6.64
N LYS A 87 -7.06 0.82 7.81
CA LYS A 87 -7.84 -0.26 8.44
C LYS A 87 -9.01 -0.69 7.56
N SER A 88 -9.74 0.29 7.01
CA SER A 88 -10.85 0.02 6.09
C SER A 88 -10.38 -0.72 4.83
N ASP A 89 -9.24 -0.32 4.27
CA ASP A 89 -8.66 -0.93 3.07
C ASP A 89 -8.17 -2.36 3.35
N VAL A 90 -7.45 -2.60 4.45
CA VAL A 90 -7.01 -3.96 4.85
C VAL A 90 -8.21 -4.90 5.04
N LYS A 91 -9.26 -4.43 5.72
CA LYS A 91 -10.50 -5.20 5.88
C LYS A 91 -11.16 -5.50 4.55
N SER A 92 -11.18 -4.53 3.63
CA SER A 92 -11.77 -4.68 2.30
C SER A 92 -10.97 -5.65 1.41
N ILE A 93 -9.64 -5.59 1.45
CA ILE A 93 -8.74 -6.34 0.56
C ILE A 93 -8.61 -7.80 0.97
N CYS A 94 -8.29 -8.07 2.24
CA CYS A 94 -8.00 -9.43 2.71
C CYS A 94 -8.92 -9.91 3.82
N SER A 95 -10.06 -9.23 4.07
CA SER A 95 -11.02 -9.59 5.13
C SER A 95 -10.38 -9.70 6.52
N TYR A 96 -9.27 -8.99 6.73
CA TYR A 96 -8.52 -9.03 7.97
C TYR A 96 -8.94 -7.88 8.89
N ASP A 97 -9.42 -8.22 10.09
CA ASP A 97 -9.70 -7.24 11.14
C ASP A 97 -8.44 -7.01 11.99
N ILE A 98 -7.84 -5.83 11.85
CA ILE A 98 -6.63 -5.44 12.58
C ILE A 98 -6.91 -5.43 14.08
N THR A 99 -6.17 -6.25 14.83
CA THR A 99 -6.27 -6.31 16.29
C THR A 99 -5.73 -5.04 16.95
N LYS A 100 -6.19 -4.74 18.17
CA LYS A 100 -5.69 -3.58 18.94
C LYS A 100 -4.17 -3.59 19.13
N SER A 101 -3.57 -4.78 19.27
CA SER A 101 -2.12 -4.92 19.41
C SER A 101 -1.39 -4.51 18.13
N ASN A 102 -1.86 -5.02 16.98
CA ASN A 102 -1.26 -4.72 15.68
C ASN A 102 -1.47 -3.26 15.28
N GLU A 103 -2.63 -2.68 15.62
CA GLU A 103 -2.90 -1.26 15.43
C GLU A 103 -1.93 -0.40 16.25
N LYS A 104 -1.67 -0.76 17.50
CA LYS A 104 -0.71 -0.05 18.36
C LYS A 104 0.72 -0.15 17.83
N GLU A 105 1.14 -1.33 17.37
CA GLU A 105 2.46 -1.53 16.75
C GLU A 105 2.59 -0.67 15.48
N PHE A 106 1.61 -0.76 14.57
CA PHE A 106 1.60 0.00 13.33
C PHE A 106 1.58 1.51 13.57
N LYS A 107 0.83 1.98 14.58
CA LYS A 107 0.85 3.38 14.99
C LYS A 107 2.23 3.82 15.47
N SER A 108 2.93 2.99 16.27
CA SER A 108 4.30 3.31 16.69
C SER A 108 5.25 3.43 15.49
N PHE A 109 5.07 2.63 14.45
CA PHE A 109 5.82 2.74 13.20
C PHE A 109 5.51 4.03 12.47
N LEU A 110 4.23 4.38 12.37
CA LEU A 110 3.77 5.61 11.74
C LEU A 110 4.30 6.87 12.45
N ASP A 111 4.24 6.88 13.78
CA ASP A 111 4.82 7.95 14.61
C ASP A 111 6.32 8.13 14.34
N ASN A 112 7.06 7.02 14.28
CA ASN A 112 8.49 7.04 14.00
C ASN A 112 8.77 7.56 12.59
N TYR A 113 8.00 7.13 11.59
CA TYR A 113 8.12 7.63 10.22
C TYR A 113 7.93 9.16 10.15
N VAL A 114 6.87 9.68 10.79
CA VAL A 114 6.59 11.14 10.81
C VAL A 114 7.69 11.92 11.54
N LYS A 115 8.21 11.39 12.65
CA LYS A 115 9.30 12.01 13.43
C LYS A 115 10.62 12.05 12.65
N THR A 116 11.08 10.91 12.14
CA THR A 116 12.35 10.82 11.38
C THR A 116 12.31 11.71 10.14
N ARG A 117 11.14 11.82 9.50
CA ARG A 117 10.91 12.73 8.37
C ARG A 117 10.99 14.20 8.77
N SER A 118 10.42 14.58 9.90
CA SER A 118 10.50 15.96 10.42
C SER A 118 11.94 16.39 10.74
N SER A 119 12.80 15.44 11.11
CA SER A 119 14.22 15.68 11.41
C SER A 119 15.17 15.59 10.22
N THR A 120 14.75 15.04 9.07
CA THR A 120 15.64 14.86 7.91
C THR A 120 15.71 16.15 7.09
N PRO A 121 16.90 16.73 6.86
CA PRO A 121 17.04 17.91 6.01
C PRO A 121 16.53 17.62 4.60
N LYS A 122 15.61 18.45 4.09
CA LYS A 122 15.17 18.38 2.69
C LYS A 122 16.30 18.89 1.79
N ILE A 123 17.26 18.02 1.47
CA ILE A 123 18.30 18.33 0.50
C ILE A 123 17.62 18.35 -0.87
N LYS A 124 17.51 19.52 -1.51
CA LYS A 124 17.18 19.61 -2.93
C LYS A 124 18.31 18.94 -3.70
N VAL A 125 18.11 17.70 -4.11
CA VAL A 125 18.97 17.06 -5.12
C VAL A 125 18.56 17.70 -6.44
N GLU A 126 19.24 18.77 -6.82
CA GLU A 126 19.16 19.26 -8.19
C GLU A 126 19.70 18.14 -9.09
N ALA A 127 18.92 17.79 -10.13
CA ALA A 127 19.40 16.89 -11.16
C ALA A 127 20.59 17.57 -11.84
N ILE A 128 21.80 17.22 -11.40
CA ILE A 128 23.03 17.66 -12.04
C ILE A 128 23.02 17.00 -13.42
N ASN A 129 23.01 17.81 -14.48
CA ASN A 129 23.23 17.31 -15.83
C ASN A 129 24.49 16.44 -15.82
N PRO A 130 24.49 15.26 -16.45
CA PRO A 130 25.65 14.39 -16.46
C PRO A 130 26.83 15.22 -16.97
N THR A 131 27.85 15.38 -16.12
CA THR A 131 29.10 16.01 -16.56
C THR A 131 29.67 15.10 -17.63
N PRO A 132 29.95 15.59 -18.86
CA PRO A 132 30.53 14.76 -19.89
C PRO A 132 31.85 14.16 -19.40
N ILE A 133 31.84 12.87 -19.08
CA ILE A 133 33.03 12.15 -18.63
C ILE A 133 33.78 11.75 -19.90
N ASN A 134 35.01 12.19 -20.07
CA ASN A 134 35.86 11.71 -21.15
C ASN A 134 36.06 10.19 -20.95
N PRO A 135 35.70 9.33 -21.92
CA PRO A 135 35.84 7.87 -21.79
C PRO A 135 37.26 7.41 -21.44
N ALA A 136 38.28 8.21 -21.77
CA ALA A 136 39.68 7.94 -21.44
C ALA A 136 40.02 8.06 -19.94
N MET A 137 39.11 8.56 -19.10
CA MET A 137 39.32 8.77 -17.67
C MET A 137 38.59 7.76 -16.77
N ILE A 138 37.87 6.78 -17.32
CA ILE A 138 37.25 5.73 -16.50
C ILE A 138 38.38 4.85 -15.95
N PRO A 139 38.65 4.84 -14.63
CA PRO A 139 39.65 3.95 -14.08
C PRO A 139 39.16 2.51 -14.27
N VAL A 140 39.84 1.79 -15.16
CA VAL A 140 39.69 0.34 -15.24
C VAL A 140 40.34 -0.23 -13.99
N PHE A 141 39.54 -0.67 -13.03
CA PHE A 141 40.04 -1.46 -11.91
C PHE A 141 40.70 -2.72 -12.50
N ARG A 142 42.02 -2.83 -12.33
CA ARG A 142 42.79 -4.06 -12.56
C ARG A 142 42.91 -4.83 -11.25
#